data_AF-D2VFU7-F1
#
_entry.id   AF-D2VFU7-F1
#
_cell.length_a   1.000
_cell.length_b   1.000
_cell.length_c   1.000
_cell.angle_alpha   90.00
_cell.angle_beta   90.00
_cell.angle_gamma   90.00
#
_symmetry.space_group_name_H-M   'P 1'
#
loop_
_entity.id
_entity.type
_entity.pdbx_description
1 polymer ?
#
loop_
_entity_poly.entity_id
_entity_poly.type
_entity_poly.pdbx_seq_one_letter_code
_entity_poly.pdbx_strand_id
1 'polypeptide(L)'
;MGNNNSSGTSSSSTPQTMANLFDSHVGYNWGLRGDPYFWEILQEHFSHIKQPLNSEQFLEQVSKISMERCDGKDILKSNDNLLVKDIPRGGMSGGFISYEFWQQEAIPELLKRLEKYNNNNN
;
A
#
# COMPACT_ATOMS: atom_id res chain seq x y z
N MET A 1 -45.12 -23.75 12.22
CA MET A 1 -44.94 -22.75 11.13
C MET A 1 -44.25 -21.55 11.75
N GLY A 2 -43.05 -21.10 11.39
CA GLY A 2 -42.08 -21.55 10.38
C GLY A 2 -40.66 -21.41 10.91
N ASN A 3 -39.74 -21.96 10.13
CA ASN A 3 -38.39 -22.37 10.46
C ASN A 3 -37.36 -21.23 10.59
N ASN A 4 -36.33 -21.52 11.42
CA ASN A 4 -34.88 -21.36 11.23
C ASN A 4 -34.34 -20.18 10.40
N ASN A 5 -33.43 -19.41 11.02
CA ASN A 5 -32.19 -18.95 10.40
C ASN A 5 -31.11 -18.87 11.49
N SER A 6 -30.23 -19.87 11.59
CA SER A 6 -28.99 -20.03 10.81
C SER A 6 -27.81 -19.35 11.50
N SER A 7 -27.01 -20.19 12.15
CA SER A 7 -25.64 -19.96 12.54
C SER A 7 -24.85 -19.35 11.38
N GLY A 8 -24.12 -18.28 11.65
CA GLY A 8 -23.25 -17.62 10.69
C GLY A 8 -22.06 -17.00 11.38
N THR A 9 -21.16 -17.85 11.87
CA THR A 9 -19.74 -17.48 11.97
C THR A 9 -19.24 -17.25 10.55
N SER A 10 -19.43 -16.05 10.03
CA SER A 10 -18.82 -15.64 8.77
C SER A 10 -17.35 -15.33 9.06
N SER A 11 -16.49 -16.34 8.88
CA SER A 11 -15.13 -16.08 8.40
C SER A 11 -15.28 -15.17 7.19
N SER A 12 -14.96 -13.89 7.35
CA SER A 12 -15.08 -12.90 6.28
C SER A 12 -14.07 -13.28 5.19
N SER A 13 -14.54 -13.99 4.18
CA SER A 13 -13.86 -14.19 2.90
C SER A 13 -13.75 -12.84 2.19
N THR A 14 -12.93 -11.94 2.71
CA THR A 14 -12.42 -10.84 1.90
C THR A 14 -11.68 -11.52 0.75
N PRO A 15 -12.01 -11.21 -0.52
CA PRO A 15 -11.22 -11.74 -1.63
C PRO A 15 -9.76 -11.40 -1.35
N GLN A 16 -8.89 -12.41 -1.32
CA GLN A 16 -7.47 -12.23 -1.09
C GLN A 16 -6.94 -11.42 -2.27
N THR A 17 -6.76 -10.13 -2.06
CA THR A 17 -6.19 -9.20 -3.03
C THR A 17 -4.86 -8.72 -2.50
N MET A 18 -4.06 -8.13 -3.37
CA MET A 18 -2.77 -7.58 -2.97
C MET A 18 -2.87 -6.39 -2.02
N ALA A 19 -4.07 -5.83 -1.78
CA ALA A 19 -4.30 -4.83 -0.74
C ALA A 19 -3.95 -5.32 0.67
N ASN A 20 -4.05 -6.63 0.93
CA ASN A 20 -3.72 -7.20 2.25
C ASN A 20 -2.25 -6.99 2.64
N LEU A 21 -1.36 -6.72 1.67
CA LEU A 21 0.03 -6.32 1.95
C LEU A 21 0.11 -5.02 2.76
N PHE A 22 -0.93 -4.19 2.68
CA PHE A 22 -1.04 -2.86 3.26
C PHE A 22 -1.91 -2.82 4.53
N ASP A 23 -2.57 -3.92 4.92
CA ASP A 23 -3.50 -3.97 6.08
C ASP A 23 -2.84 -3.66 7.43
N SER A 24 -1.54 -3.92 7.54
CA SER A 24 -0.75 -3.59 8.74
C SER A 24 0.23 -2.47 8.42
N HIS A 25 0.34 -1.46 9.28
CA HIS A 25 1.36 -0.43 9.11
C HIS A 25 2.78 -1.03 9.21
N VAL A 26 3.78 -0.32 8.66
CA VAL A 26 5.20 -0.69 8.71
C VAL A 26 5.85 0.19 9.76
N GLY A 27 5.99 -0.33 10.98
CA GLY A 27 6.60 0.38 12.10
C GLY A 27 5.61 1.09 13.02
N TYR A 28 6.15 1.87 13.97
CA TYR A 28 5.36 2.60 14.97
C TYR A 28 5.01 4.02 14.53
N ASN A 29 5.72 4.60 13.56
CA ASN A 29 5.58 6.00 13.17
C ASN A 29 5.70 6.18 11.65
N TRP A 30 4.81 6.99 11.07
CA TRP A 30 4.94 7.50 9.71
C TRP A 30 6.09 8.51 9.63
N GLY A 31 6.83 8.53 8.51
CA GLY A 31 7.92 9.50 8.30
C GLY A 31 7.41 10.94 8.17
N LEU A 32 6.40 11.15 7.33
CA LEU A 32 5.75 12.42 7.01
C LEU A 32 4.23 12.24 6.90
N ARG A 33 3.51 13.37 6.93
CA ARG A 33 2.04 13.38 6.89
C ARG A 33 1.44 12.85 5.59
N GLY A 34 2.20 12.83 4.49
CA GLY A 34 1.76 12.28 3.21
C GLY A 34 1.93 10.77 3.10
N ASP A 35 2.77 10.14 3.94
CA ASP A 35 3.00 8.69 3.91
C ASP A 35 1.73 7.85 4.12
N PRO A 36 0.86 8.13 5.11
CA PRO A 36 -0.39 7.36 5.26
C PRO A 36 -1.31 7.51 4.04
N TYR A 37 -1.38 8.69 3.43
CA TYR A 37 -2.22 8.89 2.23
C TYR A 37 -1.68 8.14 1.02
N PHE A 38 -0.36 8.18 0.80
CA PHE A 38 0.24 7.43 -0.31
C PHE A 38 0.12 5.93 -0.08
N TRP A 39 0.21 5.48 1.18
CA TRP A 39 -0.07 4.10 1.57
C TRP A 39 -1.50 3.66 1.20
N GLU A 40 -2.51 4.48 1.52
CA GLU A 40 -3.91 4.21 1.14
C GLU A 40 -4.10 4.20 -0.38
N ILE A 41 -3.46 5.10 -1.12
CA ILE A 41 -3.49 5.12 -2.60
C ILE A 41 -2.94 3.80 -3.17
N LEU A 42 -1.81 3.31 -2.63
CA LEU A 42 -1.27 2.02 -3.04
C LEU A 42 -2.23 0.89 -2.67
N GLN A 43 -2.73 0.87 -1.44
CA GLN A 43 -3.68 -0.16 -0.98
C GLN A 43 -4.91 -0.25 -1.89
N GLU A 44 -5.50 0.89 -2.25
CA GLU A 44 -6.64 0.95 -3.18
C GLU A 44 -6.26 0.39 -4.56
N HIS A 45 -5.12 0.80 -5.12
CA HIS A 45 -4.66 0.30 -6.42
C HIS A 45 -4.44 -1.21 -6.42
N PHE A 46 -3.78 -1.74 -5.39
CA PHE A 46 -3.51 -3.17 -5.25
C PHE A 46 -4.76 -3.98 -4.86
N SER A 47 -5.85 -3.35 -4.41
CA SER A 47 -7.13 -4.02 -4.15
C SER A 47 -7.78 -4.59 -5.41
N HIS A 48 -7.47 -4.01 -6.57
CA HIS A 48 -7.96 -4.49 -7.87
C HIS A 48 -7.13 -5.65 -8.42
N ILE A 49 -5.96 -5.94 -7.83
CA ILE A 49 -5.04 -6.98 -8.28
C ILE A 49 -5.29 -8.27 -7.49
N LYS A 50 -5.91 -9.23 -8.17
CA LYS A 50 -6.27 -10.54 -7.58
C LYS A 50 -5.16 -11.60 -7.71
N GLN A 51 -4.24 -11.42 -8.65
CA GLN A 51 -3.16 -12.37 -8.89
C GLN A 51 -1.89 -11.92 -8.14
N PRO A 52 -1.13 -12.86 -7.55
CA PRO A 52 0.16 -12.54 -6.95
C PRO A 52 1.10 -11.94 -8.01
N LEU A 53 1.62 -10.74 -7.73
CA LEU A 53 2.70 -10.16 -8.52
C LEU A 53 4.05 -10.66 -7.99
N ASN A 54 5.05 -10.71 -8.86
CA ASN A 54 6.43 -10.83 -8.41
C ASN A 54 6.97 -9.48 -7.89
N SER A 55 8.11 -9.50 -7.21
CA SER A 55 8.73 -8.30 -6.63
C SER A 55 9.00 -7.21 -7.65
N GLU A 56 9.42 -7.56 -8.87
CA GLU A 56 9.70 -6.59 -9.93
C GLU A 56 8.43 -5.88 -10.40
N GLN A 57 7.36 -6.64 -10.65
CA GLN A 57 6.06 -6.09 -11.01
C GLN A 57 5.46 -5.23 -9.90
N PHE A 58 5.63 -5.64 -8.64
CA PHE A 58 5.20 -4.84 -7.50
C PHE A 58 5.92 -3.48 -7.47
N LEU A 59 7.25 -3.49 -7.60
CA LEU A 59 8.06 -2.26 -7.62
C LEU A 59 7.73 -1.38 -8.83
N GLU A 60 7.46 -1.97 -10.01
CA GLU A 60 7.04 -1.23 -11.20
C GLU A 60 5.71 -0.50 -10.96
N GLN A 61 4.73 -1.15 -10.32
CA GLN A 61 3.45 -0.52 -9.99
C GLN A 61 3.64 0.62 -8.98
N VAL A 62 4.44 0.41 -7.93
CA VAL A 62 4.76 1.48 -6.95
C VAL A 62 5.46 2.66 -7.64
N SER A 63 6.44 2.39 -8.49
CA SER A 63 7.15 3.39 -9.30
C SER A 63 6.16 4.19 -10.15
N LYS A 64 5.28 3.51 -10.90
CA LYS A 64 4.27 4.13 -11.74
C LYS A 64 3.33 5.05 -10.95
N ILE A 65 2.76 4.55 -9.86
CA ILE A 65 1.82 5.33 -9.02
C ILE A 65 2.53 6.52 -8.38
N SER A 66 3.78 6.33 -7.93
CA SER A 66 4.58 7.44 -7.39
C SER A 66 4.82 8.50 -8.45
N MET A 67 5.17 8.14 -9.69
CA MET A 67 5.33 9.09 -10.78
C MET A 67 4.03 9.81 -11.13
N GLU A 68 2.91 9.11 -11.18
CA GLU A 68 1.59 9.70 -11.46
C GLU A 68 1.20 10.72 -10.40
N ARG A 69 1.43 10.39 -9.12
CA ARG A 69 1.04 11.22 -7.98
C ARG A 69 2.09 12.26 -7.58
N CYS A 70 3.36 12.08 -7.91
CA CYS A 70 4.47 12.94 -7.44
C CYS A 70 5.16 13.72 -8.56
N ASP A 71 4.40 14.29 -9.50
CA ASP A 71 4.94 15.13 -10.59
C ASP A 71 6.00 14.42 -11.46
N GLY A 72 5.80 13.13 -11.74
CA GLY A 72 6.71 12.32 -12.55
C GLY A 72 7.94 11.84 -11.78
N LYS A 73 7.99 12.04 -10.45
CA LYS A 73 9.08 11.55 -9.60
C LYS A 73 8.77 10.17 -9.03
N ASP A 74 9.76 9.30 -9.08
CA ASP A 74 9.67 7.93 -8.58
C ASP A 74 10.21 7.85 -7.15
N ILE A 75 9.40 7.41 -6.19
CA ILE A 75 9.82 7.26 -4.77
C ILE A 75 10.90 6.18 -4.61
N LEU A 76 11.01 5.25 -5.57
CA LEU A 76 12.01 4.19 -5.57
C LEU A 76 13.39 4.65 -6.06
N LYS A 77 13.44 5.76 -6.80
CA LYS A 77 14.67 6.28 -7.44
C LYS A 77 15.04 7.70 -7.03
N SER A 78 14.16 8.36 -6.29
CA SER A 78 14.44 9.69 -5.73
C SER A 78 15.45 9.59 -4.60
N ASN A 79 16.03 10.72 -4.19
CA ASN A 79 16.82 10.82 -2.95
C ASN A 79 16.24 11.88 -2.00
N ASP A 80 15.05 12.39 -2.32
CA ASP A 80 14.39 13.50 -1.65
C ASP A 80 12.92 13.18 -1.38
N ASN A 81 12.36 13.83 -0.37
CA ASN A 81 10.94 13.73 -0.06
C ASN A 81 10.09 14.24 -1.23
N LEU A 82 9.03 13.49 -1.57
CA LEU A 82 8.18 13.78 -2.72
C LEU A 82 6.85 14.38 -2.29
N LEU A 83 6.31 15.30 -3.09
CA LEU A 83 5.00 15.87 -2.85
C LEU A 83 3.94 15.06 -3.60
N VAL A 84 2.97 14.50 -2.87
CA VAL A 84 1.84 13.78 -3.45
C VAL A 84 0.76 14.78 -3.84
N LYS A 85 0.37 14.76 -5.11
CA LYS A 85 -0.77 15.49 -5.66
C LYS A 85 -2.06 15.06 -4.97
N ASP A 86 -3.04 15.96 -4.95
CA ASP A 86 -4.39 15.72 -4.43
C ASP A 86 -4.52 15.63 -2.90
N ILE A 87 -3.42 15.68 -2.13
CA ILE A 87 -3.52 15.83 -0.67
C ILE A 87 -3.82 17.30 -0.34
N PRO A 88 -4.92 17.61 0.36
CA PRO A 88 -5.26 18.99 0.71
C PRO A 88 -4.13 19.63 1.51
N ARG A 89 -3.66 20.79 1.04
CA ARG A 89 -2.56 21.59 1.64
C ARG A 89 -2.94 22.25 2.98
N GLY A 90 -3.73 21.58 3.80
CA GLY A 90 -4.14 22.04 5.13
C GLY A 90 -2.98 21.97 6.12
N GLY A 91 -2.06 22.93 6.04
CA GLY A 91 -0.94 23.12 6.97
C GLY A 91 0.46 23.07 6.33
N MET A 92 1.49 23.50 7.07
CA MET A 92 2.87 23.74 6.59
C MET A 92 3.63 22.49 6.09
N SER A 93 3.08 21.28 6.21
CA SER A 93 3.70 20.02 5.75
C SER A 93 2.81 19.26 4.76
N GLY A 94 1.97 19.97 4.01
CA GLY A 94 0.91 19.39 3.19
C GLY A 94 1.43 18.43 2.12
N GLY A 95 1.24 17.13 2.34
CA GLY A 95 1.28 16.08 1.31
C GLY A 95 2.63 15.48 0.97
N PHE A 96 3.70 15.74 1.73
CA PHE A 96 5.00 15.11 1.44
C PHE A 96 5.08 13.67 1.96
N ILE A 97 5.70 12.79 1.17
CA ILE A 97 6.09 11.43 1.53
C ILE A 97 7.59 11.36 1.80
N SER A 98 7.98 10.58 2.81
CA SER A 98 9.37 10.46 3.24
C SER A 98 10.09 9.42 2.40
N TYR A 99 11.05 9.86 1.59
CA TYR A 99 11.88 8.93 0.81
C TYR A 99 12.57 7.91 1.71
N GLU A 100 13.10 8.34 2.85
CA GLU A 100 13.82 7.49 3.78
C GLU A 100 12.91 6.39 4.35
N PHE A 101 11.70 6.76 4.79
CA PHE A 101 10.70 5.80 5.26
C PHE A 101 10.35 4.77 4.18
N TRP A 102 10.10 5.24 2.95
CA TRP A 102 9.72 4.33 1.87
C TRP A 102 10.83 3.36 1.51
N GLN A 103 12.08 3.82 1.39
CA GLN A 103 13.22 2.96 1.05
C GLN A 103 13.63 2.01 2.17
N GLN A 104 13.70 2.49 3.40
CA GLN A 104 14.32 1.75 4.49
C GLN A 104 13.33 0.88 5.25
N GLU A 105 12.06 1.29 5.31
CA GLU A 105 11.04 0.62 6.11
C GLU A 105 9.94 0.04 5.22
N ALA A 106 9.21 0.89 4.50
CA ALA A 106 7.97 0.51 3.83
C ALA A 106 8.18 -0.56 2.74
N ILE A 107 9.06 -0.30 1.77
CA ILE A 107 9.29 -1.20 0.63
C ILE A 107 9.89 -2.54 1.05
N PRO A 108 10.95 -2.60 1.90
CA PRO A 108 11.48 -3.87 2.37
C PRO A 108 10.43 -4.73 3.10
N GLU A 109 9.56 -4.12 3.91
CA GLU A 109 8.50 -4.86 4.60
C GLU A 109 7.41 -5.34 3.63
N LEU A 110 6.98 -4.49 2.69
CA LEU A 110 6.00 -4.86 1.67
C LEU A 110 6.50 -6.02 0.79
N LEU A 111 7.79 -6.03 0.42
CA LEU A 111 8.40 -7.14 -0.31
C LEU A 111 8.42 -8.45 0.50
N LYS A 112 8.73 -8.40 1.80
CA LYS A 112 8.63 -9.59 2.68
C LYS A 112 7.21 -10.11 2.77
N ARG A 113 6.21 -9.22 2.85
CA ARG A 113 4.79 -9.60 2.86
C ARG A 113 4.37 -10.19 1.52
N LEU A 114 4.86 -9.63 0.41
CA LEU A 114 4.62 -10.15 -0.94
C LEU A 114 5.18 -11.57 -1.10
N GLU A 115 6.41 -11.81 -0.64
CA GLU A 115 7.01 -13.13 -0.68
C GLU A 115 6.19 -14.14 0.13
N LYS A 116 5.77 -13.78 1.35
CA LYS A 116 4.87 -14.61 2.17
C LYS A 116 3.52 -14.86 1.48
N TYR A 117 2.94 -13.84 0.86
CA TYR A 117 1.69 -13.95 0.12
C TYR A 117 1.82 -14.94 -1.05
N ASN A 118 2.91 -14.85 -1.81
CA ASN A 118 3.16 -15.73 -2.95
C ASN A 118 3.43 -17.17 -2.51
N ASN A 119 4.18 -17.38 -1.41
CA ASN A 119 4.45 -18.71 -0.86
C ASN A 119 3.20 -19.40 -0.30
N ASN A 120 2.22 -18.65 0.21
CA ASN A 120 0.97 -19.22 0.74
C ASN A 120 -0.05 -19.56 -0.35
N ASN A 121 0.12 -19.02 -1.57
CA ASN A 121 -0.79 -19.21 -2.70
C ASN A 121 -0.24 -20.17 -3.78
N ASN A 122 0.91 -20.82 -3.52
CA ASN A 122 1.59 -21.76 -4.41
C ASN A 122 1.56 -23.18 -3.84
#